data_AF-A0A512J3K1-F1
#
_entry.id   AF-A0A512J3K1-F1
#
_cell.length_a   1.000
_cell.length_b   1.000
_cell.length_c   1.000
_cell.angle_alpha   90.00
_cell.angle_beta   90.00
_cell.angle_gamma   90.00
#
_symmetry.space_group_name_H-M   'P 1'
#
loop_
_entity.id
_entity.type
_entity.pdbx_description
1 polymer ?
#
loop_
_entity_poly.entity_id
_entity_poly.type
_entity_poly.pdbx_seq_one_letter_code
_entity_poly.pdbx_strand_id
1 'polypeptide(L)'
;MFRFLLRFLGYLLLAGGFVALVYDGASSIANNGLRVTPLSDLLFTLFKDRASALQATVEGVAPWLWQVLVLPLTLAPASLLGLGLGAILLWLGQPAREPIGFLTRP
;
A
#
# COMPACT_ATOMS: atom_id res chain seq x y z
N MET A 1 13.54 -17.04 -3.70
CA MET A 1 13.20 -16.49 -2.37
C MET A 1 12.66 -15.08 -2.44
N PHE A 2 13.29 -14.14 -3.16
CA PHE A 2 12.80 -12.76 -3.31
C PHE A 2 11.34 -12.66 -3.80
N ARG A 3 10.97 -13.48 -4.79
CA ARG A 3 9.59 -13.60 -5.29
C ARG A 3 8.58 -13.97 -4.20
N PHE A 4 8.97 -14.84 -3.26
CA PHE A 4 8.11 -15.21 -2.13
C PHE A 4 7.92 -14.03 -1.18
N LEU A 5 8.98 -13.29 -0.87
CA LEU A 5 8.89 -12.11 -0.02
C LEU A 5 8.00 -11.02 -0.64
N LEU A 6 8.16 -10.75 -1.94
CA LEU A 6 7.29 -9.82 -2.69
C LEU A 6 5.83 -10.26 -2.61
N ARG A 7 5.55 -11.57 -2.80
CA ARG A 7 4.18 -12.08 -2.71
C ARG A 7 3.62 -11.99 -1.30
N PHE A 8 4.40 -12.35 -0.29
CA PHE A 8 4.01 -12.27 1.11
C PHE A 8 3.66 -10.83 1.50
N LEU A 9 4.54 -9.87 1.20
CA LEU A 9 4.30 -8.47 1.48
C LEU A 9 3.14 -7.91 0.66
N GLY A 10 3.02 -8.33 -0.60
CA GLY A 10 1.90 -7.99 -1.47
C GLY A 10 0.55 -8.45 -0.91
N TYR A 11 0.46 -9.69 -0.40
CA TYR A 11 -0.75 -10.19 0.24
C TYR A 11 -1.08 -9.46 1.55
N LEU A 12 -0.06 -9.15 2.38
CA LEU A 12 -0.28 -8.36 3.60
C LEU A 12 -0.84 -6.97 3.29
N LEU A 13 -0.25 -6.27 2.33
CA LEU A 13 -0.73 -4.94 1.93
C LEU A 13 -2.10 -4.99 1.27
N LEU A 14 -2.36 -5.98 0.42
CA LEU A 14 -3.66 -6.17 -0.21
C LEU A 14 -4.75 -6.44 0.83
N ALA A 15 -4.48 -7.30 1.81
CA ALA A 15 -5.40 -7.60 2.90
C ALA A 15 -5.66 -6.36 3.78
N GLY A 16 -4.59 -5.64 4.16
CA GLY A 16 -4.71 -4.40 4.93
C GLY A 16 -5.50 -3.32 4.19
N GLY A 17 -5.22 -3.12 2.90
CA GLY A 17 -5.95 -2.18 2.05
C GLY A 17 -7.42 -2.55 1.89
N PHE A 18 -7.73 -3.84 1.78
CA PHE A 18 -9.12 -4.32 1.73
C PHE A 18 -9.87 -4.07 3.05
N VAL A 19 -9.24 -4.34 4.20
CA VAL A 19 -9.85 -4.04 5.51
C VAL A 19 -10.09 -2.54 5.67
N ALA A 20 -9.14 -1.70 5.27
CA ALA A 20 -9.30 -0.24 5.29
C ALA A 20 -10.46 0.21 4.38
N LEU A 21 -10.62 -0.41 3.20
CA LEU A 21 -11.73 -0.11 2.29
C LEU A 21 -13.09 -0.44 2.90
N VAL A 22 -13.21 -1.60 3.57
CA VAL A 22 -14.44 -2.01 4.27
C VAL A 22 -14.73 -1.07 5.44
N TYR A 23 -13.71 -0.69 6.21
CA TYR A 23 -13.84 0.26 7.32
C TYR A 23 -14.30 1.65 6.86
N ASP A 24 -13.70 2.17 5.79
CA ASP A 24 -14.09 3.44 5.17
C ASP A 24 -15.55 3.36 4.66
N GLY A 25 -15.92 2.24 4.02
CA GLY A 25 -17.29 2.01 3.56
C GLY A 25 -18.31 1.98 4.70
N ALA A 26 -18.02 1.23 5.78
CA ALA A 26 -18.89 1.16 6.95
C ALA A 26 -19.02 2.54 7.63
N SER A 27 -17.90 3.25 7.80
CA SER A 27 -17.88 4.60 8.35
C SER A 27 -18.62 5.61 7.48
N SER A 28 -18.56 5.45 6.16
CA SER A 28 -19.26 6.32 5.23
C SER A 28 -20.78 6.17 5.30
N ILE A 29 -21.26 4.92 5.41
CA ILE A 29 -22.70 4.63 5.59
C ILE A 29 -23.18 5.16 6.95
N ALA A 30 -22.41 4.92 8.02
CA ALA A 30 -22.78 5.34 9.37
C ALA A 30 -22.89 6.87 9.52
N ASN A 31 -22.06 7.63 8.80
CA ASN A 31 -22.03 9.09 8.89
C ASN A 31 -22.80 9.78 7.75
N ASN A 32 -23.51 9.03 6.91
CA ASN A 32 -24.26 9.51 5.75
C ASN A 32 -23.44 10.45 4.83
N GLY A 33 -22.17 10.14 4.65
CA GLY A 33 -21.22 10.97 3.89
C GLY A 33 -19.97 10.19 3.52
N LEU A 34 -19.32 10.54 2.40
CA LEU A 34 -18.10 9.86 1.96
C LEU A 34 -16.96 10.17 2.95
N ARG A 35 -16.56 9.16 3.73
CA ARG A 35 -15.39 9.23 4.61
C ARG A 35 -14.34 8.25 4.12
N VAL A 36 -13.13 8.76 3.98
CA VAL A 36 -11.98 8.01 3.51
C VAL A 36 -10.82 8.31 4.46
N THR A 37 -10.16 7.28 4.95
CA THR A 37 -9.07 7.44 5.92
C THR A 37 -7.76 7.66 5.17
N PRO A 38 -7.10 8.83 5.31
CA PRO A 38 -5.80 9.07 4.70
C PRO A 38 -4.72 8.20 5.36
N LEU A 39 -3.70 7.83 4.59
CA LEU A 39 -2.60 7.00 5.09
C LEU A 39 -1.87 7.64 6.28
N SER A 40 -1.77 8.98 6.31
CA SER A 40 -1.19 9.73 7.42
C SER A 40 -1.84 9.37 8.76
N ASP A 41 -3.17 9.35 8.82
CA ASP A 41 -3.91 9.15 10.06
C ASP A 41 -3.75 7.72 10.56
N LEU A 42 -3.70 6.75 9.65
CA LEU A 42 -3.38 5.36 9.97
C LEU A 42 -1.94 5.21 10.48
N LEU A 43 -0.97 5.89 9.88
CA LEU A 43 0.41 5.86 10.34
C LEU A 43 0.58 6.56 11.70
N PHE A 44 -0.09 7.69 11.93
CA PHE A 44 -0.08 8.37 13.21
C PHE A 44 -0.75 7.56 14.33
N THR A 45 -1.85 6.88 14.03
CA THR A 45 -2.53 6.01 15.01
C THR A 45 -1.69 4.78 15.36
N LEU A 46 -0.99 4.19 14.39
CA LEU A 46 -0.13 3.00 14.61
C LEU A 46 1.23 3.34 15.23
N PHE A 47 1.87 4.44 14.83
CA PHE A 47 3.27 4.73 15.15
C PHE A 47 3.48 5.99 16.00
N LYS A 48 2.44 6.78 16.30
CA LYS A 48 2.44 7.99 17.16
C LYS A 48 3.75 8.79 17.11
N ASP A 49 4.61 8.61 18.13
CA ASP A 49 5.85 9.38 18.34
C ASP A 49 6.97 9.03 17.36
N ARG A 50 6.91 7.85 16.73
CA ARG A 50 7.90 7.44 15.72
C ARG A 50 7.64 8.10 14.36
N ALA A 51 6.39 8.46 14.07
CA ALA A 51 6.01 9.09 12.81
C ALA A 51 6.57 10.52 12.70
N SER A 52 6.50 11.30 13.78
CA SER A 52 7.05 12.67 13.82
C SER A 52 8.57 12.70 13.73
N ALA A 53 9.26 11.74 14.37
CA ALA A 53 10.72 11.62 14.29
C ALA A 53 11.21 11.23 12.88
N LEU A 54 10.46 10.37 12.18
CA LEU A 54 10.73 9.99 10.79
C LEU A 54 10.50 11.15 9.82
N GLN A 55 9.43 11.93 10.02
CA GLN A 55 9.17 13.13 9.23
C GLN A 55 10.34 14.14 9.33
N ALA A 56 10.80 14.42 10.56
CA ALA A 56 11.90 15.36 10.78
C ALA A 56 13.23 14.92 10.13
N THR A 57 13.48 13.60 10.07
CA THR A 57 14.69 13.07 9.43
C THR A 57 14.61 13.09 7.91
N VAL A 58 13.44 12.83 7.32
CA VAL A 58 13.28 12.85 5.85
C VAL A 58 13.27 14.28 5.30
N GLU A 59 12.60 15.22 5.98
CA GLU A 59 12.62 16.64 5.61
C GLU A 59 14.04 17.23 5.65
N GLY A 60 14.89 16.76 6.57
CA GLY A 60 16.29 17.22 6.68
C GLY A 60 17.21 16.74 5.55
N VAL A 61 16.89 15.63 4.88
CA VAL A 61 17.77 15.03 3.84
C VAL A 61 17.30 15.38 2.43
N ALA A 62 16.00 15.35 2.16
CA ALA A 62 15.46 15.60 0.82
C ALA A 62 14.09 16.29 0.88
N PRO A 63 14.06 17.62 1.09
CA PRO A 63 12.81 18.39 1.20
C PRO A 63 11.92 18.27 -0.03
N TRP A 64 12.53 18.22 -1.22
CA TRP A 64 11.84 18.10 -2.50
C TRP A 64 11.17 16.73 -2.68
N LEU A 65 11.80 15.65 -2.20
CA LEU A 65 11.25 14.30 -2.26
C LEU A 65 10.03 14.15 -1.34
N TRP A 66 10.09 14.80 -0.18
CA TRP A 66 8.98 14.86 0.75
C TRP A 66 7.76 15.53 0.12
N GLN A 67 7.94 16.72 -0.47
CA GLN A 67 6.85 17.50 -1.05
C GLN A 67 6.23 16.84 -2.29
N VAL A 68 7.04 16.23 -3.16
CA VAL A 68 6.56 15.70 -4.45
C VAL A 68 6.00 14.29 -4.34
N LEU A 69 6.53 13.46 -3.44
CA LEU A 69 6.20 12.04 -3.41
C LEU A 69 5.56 11.62 -2.09
N VAL A 70 6.14 12.00 -0.96
CA VAL A 70 5.69 11.50 0.34
C VAL A 70 4.38 12.16 0.77
N LEU A 71 4.25 13.47 0.58
CA LEU A 71 3.06 14.25 0.92
C LEU A 71 1.78 13.78 0.17
N PRO A 72 1.78 13.59 -1.16
CA PRO A 72 0.59 13.08 -1.84
C PRO A 72 0.31 11.61 -1.49
N LEU A 73 1.33 10.79 -1.18
CA LEU A 73 1.11 9.43 -0.71
C LEU A 73 0.50 9.39 0.70
N THR A 74 0.91 10.26 1.62
CA THR A 74 0.34 10.28 2.97
C THR A 74 -1.09 10.80 2.99
N LEU A 75 -1.44 11.72 2.07
CA LEU A 75 -2.80 12.23 1.93
C LEU A 75 -3.73 11.31 1.13
N ALA A 76 -3.18 10.35 0.38
CA ALA A 76 -3.99 9.43 -0.40
C ALA A 76 -4.75 8.43 0.51
N PRO A 77 -5.90 7.92 0.04
CA PRO A 77 -6.66 6.89 0.74
C PRO A 77 -5.80 5.66 1.02
N ALA A 78 -5.71 5.26 2.29
CA ALA A 78 -4.89 4.12 2.68
C ALA A 78 -5.36 2.80 2.04
N SER A 79 -6.67 2.68 1.82
CA SER A 79 -7.31 1.58 1.11
C SER A 79 -6.80 1.43 -0.32
N LEU A 80 -6.81 2.53 -1.10
CA LEU A 80 -6.29 2.54 -2.46
C LEU A 80 -4.79 2.27 -2.52
N LEU A 81 -4.01 2.84 -1.60
CA LEU A 81 -2.57 2.59 -1.57
C LEU A 81 -2.25 1.15 -1.19
N GLY A 82 -2.90 0.60 -0.17
CA GLY A 82 -2.72 -0.79 0.23
C GLY A 82 -3.10 -1.77 -0.89
N LEU A 83 -4.23 -1.53 -1.54
CA LEU A 83 -4.68 -2.35 -2.67
C LEU A 83 -3.77 -2.20 -3.90
N GLY A 84 -3.43 -0.97 -4.27
CA GLY A 84 -2.58 -0.66 -5.43
C GLY A 84 -1.16 -1.19 -5.27
N LEU A 85 -0.49 -0.86 -4.15
CA LEU A 85 0.85 -1.36 -3.86
C LEU A 85 0.85 -2.88 -3.67
N GLY A 86 -0.14 -3.43 -2.98
CA GLY A 86 -0.29 -4.88 -2.83
C GLY A 86 -0.39 -5.58 -4.18
N ALA A 87 -1.24 -5.07 -5.08
CA ALA A 87 -1.38 -5.61 -6.44
C ALA A 87 -0.09 -5.50 -7.26
N ILE A 88 0.61 -4.37 -7.20
CA ILE A 88 1.90 -4.17 -7.89
C ILE A 88 2.95 -5.17 -7.39
N LEU A 89 3.06 -5.36 -6.07
CA LEU A 89 4.00 -6.32 -5.48
C LEU A 89 3.68 -7.77 -5.86
N LEU A 90 2.38 -8.12 -5.86
CA LEU A 90 1.94 -9.44 -6.32
C LEU A 90 2.29 -9.66 -7.78
N TRP A 91 2.07 -8.65 -8.63
CA TRP A 91 2.38 -8.70 -10.06
C TRP A 91 3.89 -8.87 -10.33
N LEU A 92 4.73 -8.11 -9.65
CA LEU A 92 6.20 -8.24 -9.73
C LEU A 92 6.70 -9.60 -9.20
N GLY A 93 5.96 -10.21 -8.28
CA GLY A 93 6.26 -11.54 -7.73
C GLY A 93 5.82 -12.72 -8.60
N GLN A 94 5.11 -12.49 -9.72
CA GLN A 94 4.58 -13.57 -10.57
C GLN A 94 5.71 -14.33 -11.30
N PRO A 95 5.66 -15.67 -11.36
CA PRO A 95 6.53 -16.42 -12.24
C PRO A 95 6.22 -16.08 -13.71
N ALA A 96 7.22 -16.17 -14.58
CA ALA A 96 7.03 -15.98 -16.02
C ALA A 96 5.97 -16.98 -16.52
N ARG A 97 5.02 -16.50 -17.32
CA ARG A 97 3.99 -17.37 -17.90
C ARG A 97 4.66 -18.42 -18.77
N GLU A 98 4.30 -19.68 -18.57
CA GLU A 98 4.79 -20.77 -19.40
C GLU A 98 4.32 -20.55 -20.84
N PRO A 99 5.23 -20.60 -21.84
CA PRO A 99 4.84 -20.54 -23.24
C PRO A 99 3.89 -21.70 -23.56
N ILE A 100 2.69 -21.37 -24.06
CA ILE A 100 1.71 -22.35 -24.49
C ILE A 100 2.25 -22.99 -25.77
N GLY A 101 2.50 -24.32 -25.76
CA GLY A 101 2.83 -25.06 -26.99
C GLY A 101 4.12 -25.89 -27.03
N PHE A 102 4.66 -26.36 -25.90
CA PHE A 102 5.72 -27.38 -25.95
C PHE A 102 5.14 -28.75 -26.27
N LEU A 103 5.17 -29.12 -27.55
CA LEU A 103 5.09 -30.51 -27.99
C LEU A 103 6.35 -31.23 -27.49
N THR A 104 6.28 -31.89 -26.34
CA THR A 104 7.26 -32.92 -25.98
C THR A 104 7.03 -34.09 -26.93
N ARG A 105 7.67 -34.07 -28.10
CA ARG A 105 7.74 -35.27 -28.94
C ARG A 105 8.87 -36.16 -28.41
N PRO A 106 8.63 -37.47 -28.23
CA PRO A 106 9.69 -38.44 -28.00
C PRO A 106 10.61 -38.58 -29.22
#